data_AF-A0A7S2ZH02-F1
#
_entry.id   AF-A0A7S2ZH02-F1
#
_cell.length_a   1.000
_cell.length_b   1.000
_cell.length_c   1.000
_cell.angle_alpha   90.00
_cell.angle_beta   90.00
_cell.angle_gamma   90.00
#
_symmetry.space_group_name_H-M   'P 1'
#
loop_
_entity.id
_entity.type
_entity.pdbx_description
1 polymer ?
#
loop_
_entity_poly.entity_id
_entity_poly.type
_entity_poly.pdbx_seq_one_letter_code
_entity_poly.pdbx_strand_id
1 'polypeptide(L)'
;VGDVDPEASRLVRVTYECLQRAIAVCKPGIPYSEIGNTIQRHADANNVGVFKDGVGHGIGQAFHTTPDVLHFANNVNNGIMRKGHVFTIEPMINEGSARGVMWPDGWTAATKDGRRSAQFEH
;
A
#
# COMPACT_ATOMS: atom_id res chain seq x y z
N VAL A 1 -13.97 15.94 -0.89
CA VAL A 1 -15.37 16.26 -0.49
C VAL A 1 -15.76 17.49 -1.27
N GLY A 2 -16.87 17.45 -2.00
CA GLY A 2 -17.14 18.42 -3.06
C GLY A 2 -16.22 18.22 -4.26
N ASP A 3 -16.05 19.26 -5.07
CA ASP A 3 -15.11 19.27 -6.20
C ASP A 3 -13.67 19.25 -5.69
N VAL A 4 -12.80 18.52 -6.40
CA VAL A 4 -11.39 18.34 -6.05
C VAL A 4 -10.50 18.78 -7.20
N ASP A 5 -9.29 19.24 -6.89
CA ASP A 5 -8.33 19.55 -7.94
C ASP A 5 -7.87 18.29 -8.71
N PRO A 6 -7.34 18.46 -9.94
CA PRO A 6 -6.91 17.34 -10.76
C PRO A 6 -5.85 16.44 -10.11
N GLU A 7 -4.97 16.99 -9.27
CA GLU A 7 -3.94 16.20 -8.59
C GLU A 7 -4.54 15.29 -7.50
N ALA A 8 -5.53 15.77 -6.74
CA ALA A 8 -6.27 14.92 -5.80
C ALA A 8 -7.02 13.80 -6.53
N SER A 9 -7.71 14.11 -7.63
CA SER A 9 -8.40 13.08 -8.43
C SER A 9 -7.42 12.04 -8.98
N ARG A 10 -6.26 12.49 -9.47
CA ARG A 10 -5.17 11.64 -9.95
C ARG A 10 -4.62 10.75 -8.84
N LEU A 11 -4.33 11.30 -7.66
CA LEU A 11 -3.82 10.56 -6.51
C LEU A 11 -4.75 9.41 -6.15
N VAL A 12 -6.04 9.71 -5.90
CA VAL A 12 -7.03 8.71 -5.51
C VAL A 12 -7.17 7.62 -6.58
N ARG A 13 -7.22 8.00 -7.86
CA ARG A 13 -7.29 7.03 -8.96
C ARG A 13 -6.06 6.12 -9.00
N VAL A 14 -4.86 6.67 -8.89
CA VAL A 14 -3.61 5.90 -8.93
C VAL A 14 -3.52 4.96 -7.73
N THR A 15 -3.92 5.39 -6.54
CA THR A 15 -4.00 4.52 -5.35
C THR A 15 -4.93 3.33 -5.58
N TYR A 16 -6.12 3.57 -6.14
CA TYR A 16 -7.06 2.49 -6.43
C TYR A 16 -6.50 1.52 -7.49
N GLU A 17 -5.87 2.04 -8.54
CA GLU A 17 -5.20 1.23 -9.56
C GLU A 17 -4.05 0.40 -8.97
N CYS A 18 -3.27 0.93 -8.01
CA CYS A 18 -2.26 0.19 -7.28
C CYS A 18 -2.86 -1.03 -6.56
N LEU A 19 -3.95 -0.83 -5.81
CA LEU A 19 -4.66 -1.93 -5.14
C LEU A 19 -5.15 -2.98 -6.13
N GLN A 20 -5.86 -2.56 -7.18
CA GLN A 20 -6.44 -3.49 -8.15
C GLN A 20 -5.37 -4.31 -8.89
N ARG A 21 -4.24 -3.67 -9.25
CA ARG A 21 -3.10 -4.37 -9.89
C ARG A 21 -2.44 -5.35 -8.95
N ALA A 22 -2.29 -5.00 -7.67
CA ALA A 22 -1.76 -5.90 -6.65
C ALA A 22 -2.66 -7.12 -6.42
N ILE A 23 -3.97 -6.92 -6.32
CA ILE A 23 -4.94 -8.03 -6.21
C ILE A 23 -4.83 -8.95 -7.44
N ALA A 24 -4.67 -8.39 -8.64
CA ALA A 24 -4.60 -9.18 -9.88
C ALA A 24 -3.37 -10.11 -9.96
N VAL A 25 -2.29 -9.85 -9.21
CA VAL A 25 -1.13 -10.76 -9.16
C VAL A 25 -1.30 -11.90 -8.16
N CYS A 26 -2.28 -11.81 -7.25
CA CYS A 26 -2.48 -12.78 -6.19
C CYS A 26 -2.98 -14.13 -6.72
N LYS A 27 -2.14 -15.16 -6.60
CA LYS A 27 -2.48 -16.56 -6.88
C LYS A 27 -1.48 -17.50 -6.18
N PRO A 28 -1.83 -18.78 -5.96
CA PRO A 28 -0.90 -19.74 -5.37
C PRO A 28 0.43 -19.81 -6.13
N GLY A 29 1.54 -19.85 -5.40
CA GLY A 29 2.89 -19.91 -5.95
C GLY A 29 3.58 -18.57 -6.17
N ILE A 30 2.88 -17.44 -5.99
CA ILE A 30 3.47 -16.10 -6.10
C ILE A 30 4.05 -15.65 -4.75
N PRO A 31 5.28 -15.11 -4.68
CA PRO A 31 5.82 -14.50 -3.48
C PRO A 31 5.02 -13.26 -3.05
N TYR A 32 4.86 -13.02 -1.75
CA TYR A 32 4.19 -11.80 -1.27
C TYR A 32 4.91 -10.51 -1.69
N SER A 33 6.23 -10.56 -1.88
CA SER A 33 7.02 -9.42 -2.36
C SER A 33 6.59 -8.89 -3.74
N GLU A 34 5.92 -9.70 -4.57
CA GLU A 34 5.42 -9.27 -5.88
C GLU A 34 4.31 -8.22 -5.77
N ILE A 35 3.57 -8.18 -4.65
CA ILE A 35 2.56 -7.15 -4.36
C ILE A 35 3.24 -5.77 -4.31
N GLY A 36 4.26 -5.61 -3.48
CA GLY A 36 5.00 -4.36 -3.35
C GLY A 36 5.74 -3.95 -4.63
N ASN A 37 6.31 -4.92 -5.35
CA ASN A 37 6.94 -4.66 -6.65
C ASN A 37 5.94 -4.18 -7.71
N THR A 38 4.71 -4.70 -7.68
CA THR A 38 3.63 -4.29 -8.59
C THR A 38 3.15 -2.88 -8.28
N ILE A 39 2.92 -2.58 -7.00
CA ILE A 39 2.48 -1.25 -6.53
C ILE A 39 3.53 -0.19 -6.84
N GLN A 40 4.80 -0.43 -6.49
CA GLN A 40 5.87 0.54 -6.71
C GLN A 40 6.03 0.89 -8.19
N ARG A 41 5.98 -0.11 -9.10
CA ARG A 41 6.06 0.13 -10.55
C ARG A 41 4.95 1.05 -11.05
N HIS A 42 3.72 0.88 -10.55
CA HIS A 42 2.60 1.74 -10.95
C HIS A 42 2.68 3.14 -10.34
N ALA A 43 3.11 3.24 -9.08
CA ALA A 43 3.33 4.50 -8.39
C ALA A 43 4.44 5.33 -9.08
N ASP A 44 5.58 4.72 -9.39
CA ASP A 44 6.72 5.36 -10.06
C ASP A 44 6.33 5.87 -11.45
N ALA A 45 5.57 5.07 -12.23
CA ALA A 45 5.07 5.47 -13.54
C ALA A 45 4.11 6.67 -13.49
N ASN A 46 3.52 6.95 -12.32
CA ASN A 46 2.65 8.08 -12.08
C ASN A 46 3.32 9.18 -11.23
N ASN A 47 4.63 9.11 -10.97
CA ASN A 47 5.36 10.10 -10.18
C ASN A 47 4.73 10.36 -8.79
N VAL A 48 4.32 9.30 -8.10
CA VAL A 48 3.83 9.34 -6.71
C VAL A 48 4.62 8.39 -5.83
N GLY A 49 4.74 8.71 -4.54
CA GLY A 49 5.48 7.90 -3.57
C GLY A 49 4.64 6.79 -2.96
N VAL A 50 5.28 5.71 -2.51
CA VAL A 50 4.65 4.66 -1.70
C VAL A 50 5.07 4.83 -0.24
N PHE A 51 4.11 4.96 0.68
CA PHE A 51 4.39 5.08 2.10
C PHE A 51 5.01 3.79 2.64
N LYS A 52 6.08 3.91 3.44
CA LYS A 52 6.86 2.75 3.90
C LYS A 52 6.56 2.29 5.33
N ASP A 53 5.90 3.13 6.11
CA ASP A 53 5.69 2.88 7.55
C ASP A 53 4.38 2.14 7.84
N GLY A 54 3.63 1.75 6.80
CA GLY A 54 2.41 0.96 6.89
C GLY A 54 2.39 -0.19 5.86
N VAL A 55 1.85 -1.33 6.26
CA VAL A 55 1.90 -2.60 5.53
C VAL A 55 0.54 -3.30 5.62
N GLY A 56 0.22 -4.13 4.63
CA GLY A 56 -0.89 -5.06 4.75
C GLY A 56 -0.54 -6.20 5.68
N HIS A 57 -1.54 -6.99 6.07
CA HIS A 57 -1.37 -8.00 7.10
C HIS A 57 -2.28 -9.21 6.90
N GLY A 58 -1.91 -10.34 7.50
CA GLY A 58 -2.85 -11.44 7.71
C GLY A 58 -3.99 -11.02 8.62
N ILE A 59 -5.18 -11.56 8.38
CA ILE A 59 -6.39 -11.26 9.16
C ILE A 59 -7.25 -12.51 9.33
N GLY A 60 -7.92 -12.63 10.48
CA GLY A 60 -8.82 -13.73 10.79
C GLY A 60 -9.23 -13.72 12.26
N GLN A 61 -8.77 -14.71 13.04
CA GLN A 61 -9.00 -14.74 14.49
C GLN A 61 -8.20 -13.64 15.23
N ALA A 62 -7.08 -13.22 14.66
CA ALA A 62 -6.33 -12.05 15.10
C ALA A 62 -6.58 -10.90 14.12
N PHE A 63 -6.60 -9.67 14.64
CA PHE A 63 -6.82 -8.48 13.82
C PHE A 63 -5.64 -8.25 12.87
N HIS A 64 -4.42 -8.19 13.40
CA HIS A 64 -3.17 -8.15 12.62
C HIS A 64 -2.35 -9.41 12.91
N THR A 65 -2.00 -10.17 11.88
CA THR A 65 -1.13 -11.34 11.99
C THR A 65 -0.32 -11.56 10.70
N THR A 66 0.43 -12.64 10.59
CA THR A 66 1.22 -12.95 9.39
C THR A 66 0.33 -13.32 8.22
N PRO A 67 0.72 -12.98 6.98
CA PRO A 67 1.97 -12.35 6.56
C PRO A 67 1.97 -10.82 6.73
N ASP A 68 3.14 -10.22 6.90
CA ASP A 68 3.32 -8.78 6.61
C ASP A 68 3.39 -8.58 5.10
N VAL A 69 2.56 -7.71 4.52
CA VAL A 69 2.48 -7.46 3.08
C VAL A 69 3.02 -6.06 2.77
N LEU A 70 4.28 -6.01 2.33
CA LEU A 70 4.94 -4.74 1.99
C LEU A 70 4.41 -4.18 0.66
N HIS A 71 4.08 -2.88 0.64
CA HIS A 71 3.54 -2.19 -0.55
C HIS A 71 4.60 -1.53 -1.44
N PHE A 72 5.85 -1.45 -1.01
CA PHE A 72 6.96 -0.90 -1.78
C PHE A 72 7.83 -2.01 -2.38
N ALA A 73 8.62 -1.68 -3.41
CA ALA A 73 9.50 -2.66 -4.06
C ALA A 73 10.47 -3.28 -3.05
N ASN A 74 10.53 -4.61 -3.03
CA ASN A 74 11.30 -5.37 -2.06
C ASN A 74 11.61 -6.79 -2.57
N ASN A 75 12.56 -7.44 -1.92
CA ASN A 75 12.94 -8.84 -2.14
C ASN A 75 12.85 -9.67 -0.85
N VAL A 76 12.01 -9.23 0.10
CA VAL A 76 11.87 -9.90 1.40
C VAL A 76 11.27 -11.28 1.17
N ASN A 77 11.88 -12.30 1.78
CA ASN A 77 11.35 -13.66 1.77
C ASN A 77 10.36 -13.86 2.93
N ASN A 78 9.18 -13.26 2.83
CA ASN A 78 8.07 -13.37 3.78
C ASN A 78 7.05 -14.46 3.39
N GLY A 79 7.43 -15.34 2.46
CA GLY A 79 6.64 -16.50 2.08
C GLY A 79 6.02 -16.43 0.68
N ILE A 80 5.37 -17.53 0.32
CA ILE A 80 4.72 -17.75 -0.97
C ILE A 80 3.23 -17.92 -0.71
N MET A 81 2.39 -17.23 -1.49
CA MET A 81 0.94 -17.34 -1.42
C MET A 81 0.49 -18.79 -1.66
N ARG A 82 -0.44 -19.27 -0.84
CA ARG A 82 -1.06 -20.59 -0.98
C ARG A 82 -2.58 -20.47 -0.87
N LYS A 83 -3.29 -21.44 -1.45
CA LYS A 83 -4.75 -21.53 -1.32
C LYS A 83 -5.13 -21.54 0.17
N GLY A 84 -6.07 -20.66 0.55
CA GLY A 84 -6.56 -20.54 1.93
C GLY A 84 -5.83 -19.51 2.78
N HIS A 85 -4.76 -18.88 2.29
CA HIS A 85 -4.21 -17.69 2.96
C HIS A 85 -5.21 -16.52 2.85
N VAL A 86 -5.34 -15.76 3.94
CA VAL A 86 -6.21 -14.58 4.06
C VAL A 86 -5.36 -13.43 4.59
N PHE A 87 -5.34 -12.32 3.87
CA PHE A 87 -4.53 -11.14 4.15
C PHE A 87 -5.09 -9.92 3.44
N THR A 88 -4.70 -8.73 3.87
CA THR A 88 -5.07 -7.43 3.30
C THR A 88 -4.04 -6.94 2.29
N ILE A 89 -4.49 -6.13 1.34
CA ILE A 89 -3.64 -5.26 0.54
C ILE A 89 -4.16 -3.84 0.71
N GLU A 90 -3.35 -2.94 1.23
CA GLU A 90 -3.80 -1.62 1.70
C GLU A 90 -2.82 -0.47 1.34
N PRO A 91 -2.46 -0.28 0.06
CA PRO A 91 -1.42 0.67 -0.33
C PRO A 91 -1.78 2.11 0.03
N MET A 92 -0.86 2.76 0.74
CA MET A 92 -0.85 4.20 1.00
C MET A 92 0.09 4.88 0.00
N ILE A 93 -0.47 5.76 -0.84
CA ILE A 93 0.25 6.45 -1.91
C ILE A 93 0.26 7.96 -1.65
N ASN A 94 1.42 8.60 -1.84
CA ASN A 94 1.68 9.98 -1.46
C ASN A 94 2.01 10.83 -2.69
N GLU A 95 1.59 12.09 -2.72
CA GLU A 95 1.96 13.03 -3.80
C GLU A 95 3.42 13.50 -3.74
N GLY A 96 4.12 13.23 -2.65
CA GLY A 96 5.48 13.65 -2.43
C GLY A 96 6.30 12.57 -1.75
N SER A 97 6.78 12.89 -0.55
CA SER A 97 7.69 12.02 0.18
C SER A 97 7.06 10.66 0.49
N ALA A 98 7.82 9.59 0.27
CA ALA A 98 7.50 8.25 0.77
C ALA A 98 7.69 8.09 2.29
N ARG A 99 8.25 9.11 2.98
CA ARG A 99 8.53 9.05 4.42
C ARG A 99 7.37 9.59 5.25
N GLY A 100 7.00 8.86 6.30
CA GLY A 100 6.06 9.31 7.30
C GLY A 100 6.70 9.99 8.51
N VAL A 101 5.82 10.57 9.30
CA VAL A 101 6.06 10.99 10.69
C VAL A 101 4.85 10.58 11.52
N MET A 102 5.10 10.15 12.75
CA MET A 102 4.04 9.92 13.75
C MET A 102 3.85 11.21 14.56
N TRP A 103 2.62 11.62 14.77
CA TRP A 103 2.30 12.75 15.63
C TRP A 103 2.49 12.40 17.12
N PRO A 104 2.58 13.41 18.01
CA PRO A 104 2.73 13.18 19.45
C PRO A 104 1.60 12.40 20.12
N ASP A 105 0.45 12.24 19.44
CA ASP A 105 -0.66 11.41 19.92
C ASP A 105 -0.36 9.91 19.87
N GLY A 106 0.71 9.49 19.17
CA GLY A 106 1.11 8.10 19.02
C GLY A 106 0.30 7.29 18.00
N TRP A 107 -0.57 7.94 17.22
CA TRP A 107 -1.49 7.29 16.28
C TRP A 107 -1.51 7.92 14.89
N THR A 108 -1.51 9.26 14.81
CA THR A 108 -1.68 9.94 13.52
C THR A 108 -0.38 9.82 12.71
N ALA A 109 -0.43 9.04 11.63
CA ALA A 109 0.61 8.98 10.62
C ALA A 109 0.37 10.06 9.56
N ALA A 110 1.37 10.92 9.34
CA ALA A 110 1.32 11.97 8.32
C ALA A 110 2.54 11.90 7.40
N THR A 111 2.42 12.45 6.20
CA THR A 111 3.57 12.62 5.29
C THR A 111 4.55 13.63 5.88
N LYS A 112 5.85 13.37 5.75
CA LYS A 112 6.89 14.27 6.28
C LYS A 112 6.86 15.67 5.66
N ASP A 113 6.38 15.80 4.43
CA ASP A 113 6.30 17.05 3.68
C ASP A 113 4.91 17.71 3.72
N GLY A 114 3.95 17.13 4.48
CA GLY A 114 2.60 17.65 4.61
C GLY A 114 1.75 17.53 3.34
N ARG A 115 2.21 16.82 2.31
CA ARG A 115 1.43 16.58 1.08
C ARG A 115 0.39 15.48 1.26
N ARG A 116 -0.56 15.41 0.33
CA ARG A 116 -1.69 14.47 0.44
C ARG A 116 -1.24 13.02 0.29
N SER A 117 -1.98 12.16 0.95
CA SER A 117 -1.92 10.71 0.82
C SER A 117 -3.33 10.16 0.59
N ALA A 118 -3.42 9.03 -0.09
CA ALA A 118 -4.67 8.29 -0.26
C ALA A 118 -4.43 6.79 -0.07
N GLN A 119 -5.45 6.08 0.40
CA GLN A 119 -5.43 4.64 0.66
C GLN A 119 -6.72 3.98 0.16
N PHE A 120 -6.61 2.73 -0.28
CA PHE A 120 -7.71 1.78 -0.45
C PHE A 120 -7.28 0.43 0.10
N GLU A 121 -8.22 -0.39 0.55
CA GLU A 121 -7.96 -1.70 1.16
C GLU A 121 -8.99 -2.75 0.72
N HIS A 122 -8.52 -4.00 0.61
CA HIS A 122 -9.35 -5.20 0.51
C HIS A 122 -8.71 -6.38 1.24
#